data_AF-A0A7R9I7X0-F1
#
_entry.id   AF-A0A7R9I7X0-F1
#
_cell.length_a   1.000
_cell.length_b   1.000
_cell.length_c   1.000
_cell.angle_alpha   90.00
_cell.angle_beta   90.00
_cell.angle_gamma   90.00
#
_symmetry.space_group_name_H-M   'P 1'
#
loop_
_entity.id
_entity.type
_entity.pdbx_description
1 polymer ?
#
loop_
_entity_poly.entity_id
_entity_poly.type
_entity_poly.pdbx_seq_one_letter_code
_entity_poly.pdbx_strand_id
1 'polypeptide(L)'
;MCAMELRCAVQQYAWGKHGLSSKVAQIAKNNDPDFVANELSPYAELWMGTHPNGPSVIKVSGQELGDWVMANTDTLGGKVMAKFGPQLPFLFKVLSVREALSIQAHPSKNHAEELHRQRPDIYKDPNHKPELAIAITPFEALCGFRPAREIAEFLKIDFIIIVIVTTTIIIIIIIIIIIIIKNNCFQPVAGSL
;
A
#
# COMPACT_ATOMS: atom_id res chain seq x y z
N MET A 1 32.20 -3.74 -2.68
CA MET A 1 30.95 -3.32 -1.99
C MET A 1 30.56 -4.41 -1.04
N CYS A 2 30.42 -4.11 0.25
CA CYS A 2 29.88 -5.05 1.23
C CYS A 2 28.35 -4.94 1.17
N ALA A 3 27.65 -6.05 0.90
CA ALA A 3 26.19 -6.08 1.00
C ALA A 3 25.80 -6.06 2.48
N MET A 4 24.76 -5.31 2.84
CA MET A 4 24.25 -5.24 4.20
C MET A 4 22.92 -5.98 4.28
N GLU A 5 22.83 -6.96 5.17
CA GLU A 5 21.55 -7.63 5.43
C GLU A 5 20.67 -6.79 6.35
N LEU A 6 19.38 -6.73 5.99
CA LEU A 6 18.36 -6.04 6.77
C LEU A 6 17.48 -7.05 7.51
N ARG A 7 17.09 -6.69 8.72
CA ARG A 7 15.90 -7.18 9.40
C ARG A 7 14.79 -6.15 9.21
N CYS A 8 13.64 -6.61 8.75
CA CYS A 8 12.57 -5.76 8.23
C CYS A 8 11.32 -5.81 9.12
N ALA A 9 10.55 -4.72 9.16
CA ALA A 9 9.38 -4.65 10.02
C ALA A 9 8.22 -5.48 9.45
N VAL A 10 7.55 -6.25 10.30
CA VAL A 10 6.38 -7.05 9.95
C VAL A 10 5.12 -6.41 10.52
N GLN A 11 4.17 -6.10 9.64
CA GLN A 11 2.88 -5.52 10.03
C GLN A 11 1.82 -6.62 10.12
N GLN A 12 1.13 -6.68 11.26
CA GLN A 12 0.12 -7.70 11.58
C GLN A 12 -1.31 -7.18 11.40
N TYR A 13 -1.61 -6.59 10.24
CA TYR A 13 -2.95 -6.11 9.93
C TYR A 13 -3.94 -7.27 9.75
N ALA A 14 -5.18 -7.10 10.21
CA ALA A 14 -6.19 -8.17 10.27
C ALA A 14 -6.47 -8.87 8.91
N TRP A 15 -6.34 -8.14 7.80
CA TRP A 15 -6.55 -8.65 6.45
C TRP A 15 -5.44 -9.61 5.97
N GLY A 16 -4.35 -9.76 6.72
CA GLY A 16 -3.21 -10.60 6.37
C GLY A 16 -3.50 -12.10 6.48
N LYS A 17 -2.72 -12.91 5.77
CA LYS A 17 -2.71 -14.37 5.96
C LYS A 17 -2.16 -14.74 7.34
N HIS A 18 -2.70 -15.79 7.93
CA HIS A 18 -2.32 -16.23 9.26
C HIS A 18 -1.10 -17.16 9.24
N GLY A 19 -0.26 -17.06 10.26
CA GLY A 19 0.82 -18.02 10.48
C GLY A 19 1.76 -18.19 9.29
N LEU A 20 2.29 -19.40 9.13
CA LEU A 20 3.19 -19.73 8.03
C LEU A 20 2.49 -19.92 6.68
N SER A 21 1.16 -19.77 6.61
CA SER A 21 0.46 -19.61 5.31
C SER A 21 0.75 -18.26 4.65
N SER A 22 1.22 -17.28 5.45
CA SER A 22 1.65 -15.98 4.95
C SER A 22 3.06 -16.04 4.35
N LYS A 23 3.21 -15.47 3.15
CA LYS A 23 4.53 -15.29 2.54
C LYS A 23 5.37 -14.31 3.34
N VAL A 24 4.76 -13.32 3.97
CA VAL A 24 5.44 -12.37 4.87
C VAL A 24 6.04 -13.12 6.06
N ALA A 25 5.27 -13.97 6.73
CA ALA A 25 5.76 -14.77 7.86
C ALA A 25 6.90 -15.73 7.47
N GLN A 26 6.78 -16.37 6.30
CA GLN A 26 7.83 -17.25 5.77
C GLN A 26 9.13 -16.48 5.51
N ILE A 27 9.05 -15.30 4.88
CA ILE A 27 10.23 -14.47 4.62
C ILE A 27 10.83 -13.96 5.93
N ALA A 28 10.01 -13.49 6.87
CA ALA A 28 10.47 -13.02 8.18
C ALA A 28 11.20 -14.13 8.95
N LYS A 29 10.62 -15.34 9.02
CA LYS A 29 11.25 -16.51 9.65
C LYS A 29 12.58 -16.90 9.02
N ASN A 30 12.68 -16.83 7.70
CA ASN A 30 13.93 -17.14 7.00
C ASN A 30 14.98 -16.03 7.14
N ASN A 31 14.55 -14.80 7.43
CA ASN A 31 15.44 -13.65 7.61
C ASN A 31 15.94 -13.51 9.06
N ASP A 32 15.15 -13.86 10.05
CA ASP A 32 15.49 -13.73 11.47
C ASP A 32 15.25 -15.07 12.22
N PRO A 33 16.31 -15.75 12.68
CA PRO A 33 16.21 -17.00 13.45
C PRO A 33 15.38 -16.86 14.73
N ASP A 34 15.32 -15.67 15.32
CA ASP A 34 14.57 -15.39 16.55
C ASP A 34 13.08 -15.14 16.27
N PHE A 35 12.69 -15.01 15.00
CA PHE A 35 11.29 -14.82 14.62
C PHE A 35 10.50 -16.12 14.77
N VAL A 36 9.61 -16.14 15.77
CA VAL A 36 8.66 -17.23 16.00
C VAL A 36 7.28 -16.83 15.49
N ALA A 37 6.83 -17.44 14.40
CA ALA A 37 5.50 -17.23 13.87
C ALA A 37 4.43 -17.85 14.79
N ASN A 38 3.50 -17.03 15.27
CA ASN A 38 2.23 -17.49 15.83
C ASN A 38 1.25 -17.83 14.70
N GLU A 39 0.74 -19.07 14.67
CA GLU A 39 -0.15 -19.58 13.62
C GLU A 39 -1.53 -18.90 13.57
N LEU A 40 -1.96 -18.23 14.64
CA LEU A 40 -3.24 -17.51 14.71
C LEU A 40 -3.10 -16.02 14.37
N SER A 41 -1.89 -15.47 14.38
CA SER A 41 -1.65 -14.05 14.09
C SER A 41 -1.64 -13.80 12.59
N PRO A 42 -2.20 -12.67 12.12
CA PRO A 42 -2.08 -12.25 10.74
C PRO A 42 -0.70 -11.63 10.46
N TYR A 43 -0.17 -11.87 9.27
CA TYR A 43 1.08 -11.28 8.78
C TYR A 43 0.81 -10.69 7.39
N ALA A 44 0.60 -9.38 7.36
CA ALA A 44 0.02 -8.66 6.24
C ALA A 44 1.08 -8.03 5.34
N GLU A 45 2.03 -7.28 5.93
CA GLU A 45 3.07 -6.58 5.18
C GLU A 45 4.46 -6.82 5.78
N LEU A 46 5.48 -6.92 4.93
CA LEU A 46 6.89 -6.82 5.30
C LEU A 46 7.44 -5.52 4.72
N TRP A 47 7.97 -4.61 5.55
CA TRP A 47 8.43 -3.30 5.13
C TRP A 47 9.95 -3.24 5.06
N MET A 48 10.46 -2.88 3.88
CA MET A 48 11.88 -2.73 3.58
C MET A 48 12.16 -1.28 3.18
N GLY A 49 12.83 -0.55 4.06
CA GLY A 49 13.16 0.86 3.84
C GLY A 49 13.36 1.63 5.15
N THR A 50 13.21 2.95 5.04
CA THR A 50 13.51 3.91 6.11
C THR A 50 12.24 4.54 6.71
N HIS A 51 11.09 3.84 6.64
CA HIS A 51 9.82 4.40 7.10
C HIS A 51 9.76 4.41 8.63
N PRO A 52 9.40 5.54 9.28
CA PRO A 52 9.46 5.67 10.75
C PRO A 52 8.53 4.70 11.51
N ASN A 53 7.36 4.37 10.95
CA ASN A 53 6.44 3.40 11.57
C ASN A 53 6.85 1.92 11.39
N GLY A 54 7.96 1.65 10.70
CA GLY A 54 8.45 0.30 10.45
C GLY A 54 9.88 0.33 9.91
N PRO A 55 10.84 0.84 10.70
CA PRO A 55 12.21 1.01 10.23
C PRO A 55 12.84 -0.36 9.99
N SER A 56 13.58 -0.50 8.89
CA SER A 56 14.48 -1.64 8.71
C SER A 56 15.74 -1.46 9.54
N VAL A 57 16.29 -2.55 10.06
CA VAL A 57 17.49 -2.57 10.91
C VAL A 57 18.61 -3.32 10.20
N ILE A 58 19.81 -2.77 10.20
CA ILE A 58 21.00 -3.42 9.66
C ILE A 58 21.44 -4.51 10.67
N LYS A 59 21.46 -5.78 10.25
CA LYS A 59 21.66 -6.91 11.18
C LYS A 59 22.99 -6.86 11.92
N VAL A 60 24.07 -6.48 11.24
CA VAL A 60 25.42 -6.53 11.82
C VAL A 60 25.65 -5.46 12.89
N SER A 61 25.04 -4.28 12.74
CA SER A 61 25.23 -3.15 13.65
C SER A 61 24.05 -2.95 14.61
N GLY A 62 22.87 -3.49 14.30
CA GLY A 62 21.63 -3.19 15.00
C GLY A 62 21.10 -1.77 14.77
N GLN A 63 21.75 -0.99 13.91
CA GLN A 63 21.35 0.39 13.60
C GLN A 63 20.15 0.42 12.65
N GLU A 64 19.24 1.38 12.83
CA GLU A 64 18.20 1.65 11.85
C GLU A 64 18.78 2.12 10.52
N LEU A 65 18.21 1.64 9.42
CA LEU A 65 18.63 1.98 8.07
C LEU A 65 18.45 3.48 7.79
N GLY A 66 17.42 4.11 8.35
CA GLY A 66 17.17 5.55 8.20
C GLY A 66 18.34 6.37 8.72
N ASP A 67 18.75 6.14 9.97
CA ASP A 67 19.90 6.82 10.59
C ASP A 67 21.20 6.56 9.84
N TRP A 68 21.41 5.31 9.41
CA TRP A 68 22.60 4.96 8.64
C TRP A 68 22.63 5.70 7.29
N VAL A 69 21.50 5.79 6.57
CA VAL A 69 21.41 6.52 5.29
C VAL A 69 21.65 8.02 5.50
N MET A 70 21.11 8.62 6.56
CA MET A 70 21.36 10.03 6.88
C MET A 70 22.83 10.32 7.19
N ALA A 71 23.54 9.39 7.84
CA ALA A 71 24.97 9.51 8.08
C ALA A 71 25.84 9.20 6.85
N ASN A 72 25.28 8.58 5.82
CA ASN A 72 26.00 8.07 4.64
C ASN A 72 25.29 8.47 3.34
N THR A 73 24.86 9.72 3.20
CA THR A 73 24.02 10.20 2.07
C THR A 73 24.61 9.96 0.69
N ASP A 74 25.94 9.88 0.58
CA ASP A 74 26.64 9.61 -0.67
C ASP A 74 26.24 8.26 -1.30
N THR A 75 25.73 7.33 -0.48
CA THR A 75 25.26 6.00 -0.90
C THR A 75 23.97 6.03 -1.73
N LEU A 76 23.17 7.11 -1.63
CA LEU A 76 21.95 7.29 -2.44
C LEU A 76 22.26 7.63 -3.90
N GLY A 77 23.46 8.15 -4.16
CA GLY A 77 23.89 8.63 -5.47
C GLY A 77 23.37 10.02 -5.81
N GLY A 78 24.18 10.79 -6.53
CA GLY A 78 23.93 12.23 -6.75
C GLY A 78 22.60 12.57 -7.42
N LYS A 79 22.08 11.72 -8.32
CA LYS A 79 20.78 11.94 -8.97
C LYS A 79 19.60 11.83 -8.01
N VAL A 80 19.65 10.88 -7.07
CA VAL A 80 18.61 10.69 -6.05
C VAL A 80 18.66 11.85 -5.07
N MET A 81 19.86 12.18 -4.57
CA MET A 81 20.08 13.31 -3.68
C MET A 81 19.56 14.63 -4.26
N ALA A 82 19.88 14.93 -5.52
CA ALA A 82 19.44 16.15 -6.17
C ALA A 82 17.91 16.26 -6.34
N LYS A 83 17.21 15.12 -6.48
CA LYS A 83 15.77 15.09 -6.75
C LYS A 83 14.91 14.92 -5.50
N PHE A 84 15.36 14.10 -4.55
CA PHE A 84 14.57 13.65 -3.40
C PHE A 84 15.19 14.04 -2.05
N GLY A 85 16.41 14.56 -2.02
CA GLY A 85 17.11 14.90 -0.78
C GLY A 85 17.73 13.67 -0.07
N PRO A 86 18.11 13.81 1.21
CA PRO A 86 18.86 12.80 1.99
C PRO A 86 17.98 11.65 2.50
N GLN A 87 17.06 11.16 1.67
CA GLN A 87 16.06 10.18 2.06
C GLN A 87 15.84 9.14 0.97
N LEU A 88 15.53 7.91 1.37
CA LEU A 88 15.18 6.85 0.44
C LEU A 88 13.80 7.16 -0.17
N PRO A 89 13.67 7.32 -1.51
CA PRO A 89 12.45 7.85 -2.12
C PRO A 89 11.38 6.79 -2.38
N PHE A 90 11.51 5.61 -1.78
CA PHE A 90 10.56 4.51 -1.93
C PHE A 90 10.48 3.68 -0.66
N LEU A 91 9.35 3.00 -0.49
CA LEU A 91 9.16 1.94 0.50
C LEU A 91 8.86 0.65 -0.25
N PHE A 92 9.72 -0.36 -0.09
CA PHE A 92 9.50 -1.65 -0.70
C PHE A 92 8.74 -2.56 0.26
N LYS A 93 7.78 -3.34 -0.27
CA LYS A 93 6.91 -4.18 0.55
C LYS A 93 6.70 -5.56 -0.06
N VAL A 94 6.54 -6.56 0.82
CA VAL A 94 5.84 -7.82 0.47
C VAL A 94 4.50 -7.82 1.16
N LEU A 95 3.43 -8.10 0.40
CA LEU A 95 2.07 -8.21 0.95
C LEU A 95 1.63 -9.67 0.94
N SER A 96 0.95 -10.11 1.99
CA SER A 96 0.30 -11.43 2.05
C SER A 96 -1.17 -11.31 2.42
N VAL A 97 -2.00 -11.21 1.38
CA VAL A 97 -3.42 -10.84 1.48
C VAL A 97 -4.31 -12.07 1.69
N ARG A 98 -5.19 -12.03 2.69
CA ARG A 98 -6.24 -13.02 2.97
C ARG A 98 -7.64 -12.47 2.69
N GLU A 99 -7.86 -11.21 3.03
CA GLU A 99 -9.12 -10.50 2.81
C GLU A 99 -8.92 -9.36 1.81
N ALA A 100 -9.96 -9.06 1.02
CA ALA A 100 -9.91 -7.98 0.05
C ALA A 100 -9.63 -6.63 0.73
N LEU A 101 -8.74 -5.84 0.15
CA LEU A 101 -8.44 -4.50 0.62
C LEU A 101 -9.49 -3.50 0.13
N SER A 102 -9.54 -2.34 0.79
CA SER A 102 -10.36 -1.22 0.35
C SER A 102 -10.03 -0.83 -1.10
N ILE A 103 -11.03 -0.44 -1.88
CA ILE A 103 -10.81 0.21 -3.17
C ILE A 103 -10.13 1.56 -2.91
N GLN A 104 -9.00 1.80 -3.59
CA GLN A 104 -8.16 2.96 -3.36
C GLN A 104 -7.93 3.75 -4.65
N ALA A 105 -7.76 5.05 -4.49
CA ALA A 105 -7.28 5.95 -5.53
C ALA A 105 -6.32 6.95 -4.89
N HIS A 106 -5.20 7.23 -5.56
CA HIS A 106 -4.22 8.19 -5.10
C HIS A 106 -4.35 9.50 -5.88
N PRO A 107 -4.35 10.66 -5.19
CA PRO A 107 -4.37 11.95 -5.87
C PRO A 107 -3.09 12.18 -6.68
N SER A 108 -3.19 13.00 -7.73
CA SER A 108 -2.02 13.56 -8.41
C SER A 108 -1.23 14.47 -7.46
N LYS A 109 0.02 14.80 -7.80
CA LYS A 109 0.91 15.59 -6.93
C LYS A 109 0.28 16.93 -6.49
N ASN A 110 -0.20 17.71 -7.45
CA ASN A 110 -0.82 19.01 -7.18
C ASN A 110 -2.08 18.87 -6.32
N HIS A 111 -2.86 17.79 -6.52
CA HIS A 111 -4.06 17.54 -5.73
C HIS A 111 -3.72 17.05 -4.31
N ALA A 112 -2.68 16.25 -4.14
CA ALA A 112 -2.17 15.83 -2.83
C ALA A 112 -1.72 17.04 -2.00
N GLU A 113 -1.00 17.99 -2.61
CA GLU A 113 -0.59 19.25 -1.98
C GLU A 113 -1.78 20.08 -1.50
N GLU A 114 -2.84 20.16 -2.31
CA GLU A 114 -4.08 20.85 -1.93
C GLU A 114 -4.78 20.15 -0.77
N LEU A 115 -4.97 18.83 -0.87
CA LEU A 115 -5.65 18.02 0.14
C LEU A 115 -4.91 18.04 1.48
N HIS A 116 -3.58 17.94 1.47
CA HIS A 116 -2.75 18.06 2.66
C HIS A 116 -2.90 19.43 3.33
N ARG A 117 -2.94 20.51 2.55
CA ARG A 117 -3.14 21.87 3.07
C ARG A 117 -4.52 22.05 3.70
N GLN A 118 -5.56 21.50 3.08
CA GLN A 118 -6.94 21.64 3.56
C GLN A 118 -7.27 20.72 4.74
N ARG A 119 -6.75 19.49 4.72
CA ARG A 119 -7.10 18.40 5.64
C ARG A 119 -5.86 17.60 6.07
N PRO A 120 -4.90 18.23 6.77
CA PRO A 120 -3.66 17.57 7.19
C PRO A 120 -3.89 16.44 8.21
N ASP A 121 -5.05 16.43 8.86
CA ASP A 121 -5.51 15.35 9.73
C ASP A 121 -5.75 14.04 8.96
N ILE A 122 -6.22 14.13 7.71
CA ILE A 122 -6.52 12.98 6.85
C ILE A 122 -5.38 12.68 5.88
N TYR A 123 -4.87 13.69 5.18
CA TYR A 123 -3.79 13.55 4.20
C TYR A 123 -2.49 13.94 4.89
N LYS A 124 -1.69 12.96 5.29
CA LYS A 124 -0.53 13.19 6.17
C LYS A 124 0.65 13.86 5.48
N ASP A 125 0.72 13.78 4.16
CA ASP A 125 1.81 14.36 3.38
C ASP A 125 1.31 14.88 2.01
N PRO A 126 2.09 15.77 1.36
CA PRO A 126 1.69 16.39 0.11
C PRO A 126 2.12 15.60 -1.15
N ASN A 127 2.50 14.32 -1.06
CA ASN A 127 3.00 13.56 -2.21
C ASN A 127 1.93 12.77 -2.95
N HIS A 128 2.18 12.57 -4.25
CA HIS A 128 1.52 11.51 -4.99
C HIS A 128 2.13 10.16 -4.59
N LYS A 129 1.35 9.09 -4.69
CA LYS A 129 1.77 7.74 -4.30
C LYS A 129 1.67 6.79 -5.50
N PRO A 130 2.68 6.77 -6.39
CA PRO A 130 2.72 5.82 -7.48
C PRO A 130 3.11 4.45 -6.91
N GLU A 131 2.35 3.42 -7.25
CA GLU A 131 2.56 2.06 -6.74
C GLU A 131 2.76 1.08 -7.91
N LEU A 132 3.59 0.05 -7.67
CA LEU A 132 3.82 -1.05 -8.60
C LEU A 132 3.68 -2.36 -7.84
N ALA A 133 2.78 -3.22 -8.31
CA ALA A 133 2.58 -4.56 -7.75
C ALA A 133 3.18 -5.61 -8.69
N ILE A 134 3.92 -6.57 -8.12
CA ILE A 134 4.45 -7.74 -8.83
C ILE A 134 3.94 -8.99 -8.11
N ALA A 135 3.25 -9.85 -8.85
CA ALA A 135 2.70 -11.08 -8.31
C ALA A 135 3.81 -12.11 -8.04
N ILE A 136 3.99 -12.50 -6.77
CA ILE A 136 4.89 -13.59 -6.35
C ILE A 136 4.15 -14.94 -6.33
N THR A 137 2.84 -14.89 -6.17
CA THR A 137 1.89 -16.02 -6.22
C THR A 137 0.71 -15.61 -7.11
N PRO A 138 -0.22 -16.51 -7.48
CA PRO A 138 -1.49 -16.09 -8.08
C PRO A 138 -2.12 -14.94 -7.28
N PHE A 139 -2.58 -13.92 -8.00
CA PHE A 139 -3.00 -12.65 -7.45
C PHE A 139 -4.15 -12.08 -8.27
N GLU A 140 -5.13 -11.50 -7.59
CA GLU A 140 -6.29 -10.84 -8.17
C GLU A 140 -6.33 -9.38 -7.71
N ALA A 141 -6.68 -8.48 -8.63
CA ALA A 141 -6.82 -7.05 -8.33
C ALA A 141 -7.88 -6.40 -9.21
N LEU A 142 -8.49 -5.35 -8.66
CA LEU A 142 -9.24 -4.36 -9.43
C LEU A 142 -8.28 -3.23 -9.82
N CYS A 143 -8.19 -2.93 -11.11
CA CYS A 143 -7.33 -1.86 -11.62
C CYS A 143 -8.00 -1.13 -12.77
N GLY A 144 -8.29 0.15 -12.56
CA GLY A 144 -8.94 1.01 -13.54
C GLY A 144 -10.40 0.65 -13.81
N PHE A 145 -11.00 1.40 -14.73
CA PHE A 145 -12.35 1.14 -15.22
C PHE A 145 -12.31 0.13 -16.38
N ARG A 146 -13.34 -0.71 -16.46
CA ARG A 146 -13.61 -1.50 -17.67
C ARG A 146 -13.92 -0.58 -18.85
N PRO A 147 -13.78 -1.05 -20.10
CA PRO A 147 -14.30 -0.35 -21.26
C PRO A 147 -15.77 0.03 -21.09
N ALA A 148 -16.15 1.23 -21.54
CA ALA A 148 -17.51 1.75 -21.35
C ALA A 148 -18.61 0.82 -21.88
N ARG A 149 -18.33 0.10 -22.97
CA ARG A 149 -19.25 -0.92 -23.51
C ARG A 149 -19.49 -2.07 -22.54
N GLU A 150 -18.43 -2.63 -21.94
CA GLU A 150 -18.56 -3.70 -20.95
C GLU A 150 -19.34 -3.22 -19.73
N ILE A 151 -19.04 -2.01 -19.25
CA ILE A 151 -19.78 -1.40 -18.13
C ILE A 151 -21.28 -1.33 -18.50
N ALA A 152 -21.61 -0.86 -19.69
CA ALA A 152 -23.00 -0.78 -20.15
C ALA A 152 -23.67 -2.16 -20.30
N GLU A 153 -22.93 -3.22 -20.64
CA GLU A 153 -23.43 -4.59 -20.68
C GLU A 153 -23.70 -5.13 -19.28
N PHE A 154 -22.76 -4.96 -18.34
CA PHE A 154 -22.93 -5.36 -16.94
C PHE A 154 -24.10 -4.64 -16.27
N LEU A 155 -24.34 -3.37 -16.60
CA LEU A 155 -25.47 -2.60 -16.07
C LEU A 155 -26.83 -2.99 -16.67
N LYS A 156 -26.85 -3.72 -17.80
CA LYS A 156 -28.10 -4.26 -18.38
C LYS A 156 -28.50 -5.59 -17.76
N ILE A 157 -27.55 -6.29 -17.13
CA ILE A 157 -27.81 -7.45 -16.31
C ILE A 157 -28.31 -6.88 -14.97
N ASP A 158 -29.61 -7.07 -14.72
CA ASP A 158 -30.42 -6.50 -13.65
C ASP A 158 -30.97 -5.09 -13.92
N PHE A 159 -32.26 -5.07 -14.31
CA PHE A 159 -33.13 -3.90 -14.29
C PHE A 159 -33.11 -3.25 -12.89
N ILE A 160 -32.32 -2.18 -12.73
CA ILE A 160 -32.59 -0.93 -12.01
C ILE A 160 -31.37 -0.04 -12.24
N ILE A 161 -31.57 1.02 -13.03
CA ILE A 161 -30.89 2.34 -13.13
C ILE A 161 -31.00 2.77 -14.61
N ILE A 162 -32.25 3.00 -15.05
CA ILE A 162 -32.54 3.88 -16.19
C ILE A 162 -33.11 5.16 -15.60
N VAL A 163 -32.24 6.01 -15.06
CA VAL A 163 -32.31 7.48 -15.02
C VAL A 163 -30.84 7.84 -14.68
N ILE A 164 -30.03 8.49 -15.52
CA ILE A 164 -30.08 9.87 -15.96
C ILE A 164 -29.10 9.95 -17.14
N VAL A 165 -29.60 9.97 -18.38
CA VAL A 165 -28.83 10.44 -19.54
C VAL A 165 -29.63 11.56 -20.17
N THR A 166 -29.76 12.66 -19.46
CA THR A 166 -30.00 13.99 -20.03
C THR A 166 -29.71 15.01 -18.94
N THR A 167 -28.93 16.03 -19.29
CA THR A 167 -28.57 17.21 -18.49
C THR A 167 -27.57 17.01 -17.35
N THR A 168 -26.32 17.34 -17.67
CA THR A 168 -25.45 18.24 -16.91
C THR A 168 -25.36 18.02 -15.39
N ILE A 169 -24.22 17.43 -14.98
CA ILE A 169 -23.64 17.45 -13.62
C ILE A 169 -24.28 16.45 -12.63
N ILE A 170 -23.41 15.62 -12.02
CA ILE A 170 -23.65 14.63 -10.94
C ILE A 170 -24.02 13.21 -11.43
N ILE A 171 -23.03 12.50 -11.97
CA ILE A 171 -22.92 11.04 -11.79
C ILE A 171 -21.75 10.81 -10.83
N ILE A 172 -21.96 11.24 -9.59
CA ILE A 172 -21.13 10.90 -8.44
C ILE A 172 -22.10 10.15 -7.52
N ILE A 173 -21.88 8.85 -7.29
CA ILE A 173 -22.39 7.99 -6.17
C ILE A 173 -23.02 6.63 -6.56
N ILE A 174 -23.64 6.42 -7.72
CA ILE A 174 -24.55 5.25 -7.85
C ILE A 174 -23.86 3.89 -8.13
N ILE A 175 -22.68 3.83 -8.77
CA ILE A 175 -21.97 2.54 -9.01
C ILE A 175 -20.84 2.30 -7.96
N ILE A 176 -21.09 2.74 -6.73
CA ILE A 176 -20.38 2.24 -5.54
C ILE A 176 -21.28 1.28 -4.74
N ILE A 177 -22.58 1.19 -5.05
CA ILE A 177 -23.60 0.80 -4.07
C ILE A 177 -24.07 -0.68 -4.16
N ILE A 178 -24.02 -1.36 -5.31
CA ILE A 178 -24.71 -2.68 -5.42
C ILE A 178 -23.86 -3.89 -4.97
N ILE A 179 -22.52 -3.80 -4.92
CA ILE A 179 -21.68 -4.93 -4.44
C ILE A 179 -21.08 -4.70 -3.03
N ILE A 180 -21.20 -3.48 -2.48
CA ILE A 180 -20.61 -3.13 -1.18
C ILE A 180 -21.60 -3.27 -0.01
N ILE A 181 -22.92 -3.38 -0.26
CA ILE A 181 -23.94 -3.56 0.79
C ILE A 181 -24.24 -5.04 1.02
N LYS A 182 -23.19 -5.82 1.30
CA LYS A 182 -23.38 -6.99 2.17
C LYS A 182 -22.40 -7.15 3.30
N ASN A 183 -21.24 -6.45 3.36
CA ASN A 183 -20.41 -6.34 4.58
C ASN A 183 -19.27 -5.28 4.43
N ASN A 184 -19.43 -4.11 5.07
CA ASN A 184 -18.37 -3.26 5.67
C ASN A 184 -17.02 -3.03 4.93
N CYS A 185 -16.98 -2.37 3.76
CA CYS A 185 -15.70 -2.15 3.03
C CYS A 185 -15.27 -0.70 2.74
N PHE A 186 -15.85 0.32 3.39
CA PHE A 186 -15.25 1.67 3.38
C PHE A 186 -14.83 2.09 4.78
N GLN A 187 -13.60 1.75 5.12
CA GLN A 187 -12.84 2.43 6.15
C GLN A 187 -11.65 3.10 5.44
N PRO A 188 -11.31 4.36 5.77
CA PRO A 188 -9.98 4.87 5.43
C PRO A 188 -8.98 3.96 6.14
N VAL A 189 -8.13 3.23 5.39
CA VAL A 189 -7.03 2.48 5.99
C VAL A 189 -6.00 3.50 6.46
N ALA A 190 -6.24 4.06 7.64
CA ALA A 190 -5.24 4.76 8.42
C ALA A 190 -4.18 3.73 8.80
N GLY A 191 -3.03 3.76 8.13
CA GLY A 191 -1.94 2.82 8.39
C GLY A 191 -0.84 2.76 7.34
N SER A 192 -1.01 3.39 6.17
CA SER A 192 0.02 3.45 5.14
C SER A 192 0.31 4.86 4.63
N LEU A 193 -0.03 5.86 5.44
CA LEU A 193 0.44 7.25 5.36
C LEU A 193 1.41 7.50 6.51
#